data_AF-A0A856MFG6-F1
#
_entry.id   AF-A0A856MFG6-F1
#
_cell.length_a   1.000
_cell.length_b   1.000
_cell.length_c   1.000
_cell.angle_alpha   90.00
_cell.angle_beta   90.00
_cell.angle_gamma   90.00
#
_symmetry.space_group_name_H-M   'P 1'
#
loop_
_entity.id
_entity.type
_entity.pdbx_description
1 polymer ?
#
loop_
_entity_poly.entity_id
_entity_poly.type
_entity_poly.pdbx_seq_one_letter_code
_entity_poly.pdbx_strand_id
1 'polypeptide(L)' 'MLNALEFQAKIQNGLIQIPDEYKQELGEEDDIRVIVLVKKKSFPKKDIIDELTENPVQVNGVLSREEIYSR' A
#
# COMPACT_ATOMS: atom_id res chain seq x y z
N MET A 1 -33.35 -0.29 16.55
CA MET A 1 -32.82 0.37 15.34
C MET A 1 -31.36 -0.03 15.23
N LEU A 2 -30.87 -0.33 14.02
CA LEU A 2 -29.46 -0.67 13.80
C LEU A 2 -28.72 0.62 13.46
N ASN A 3 -27.77 1.04 14.31
CA ASN A 3 -26.91 2.18 14.06
C ASN A 3 -25.52 1.65 13.67
N ALA A 4 -24.89 2.28 12.67
CA ALA A 4 -23.57 1.91 12.20
C ALA A 4 -22.62 3.10 12.36
N LEU A 5 -21.43 2.84 12.88
CA LEU A 5 -20.40 3.82 13.14
C LEU A 5 -19.16 3.45 12.30
N GLU A 6 -18.72 4.37 11.44
CA GLU A 6 -17.53 4.19 10.60
C GLU A 6 -16.43 5.16 11.07
N PHE A 7 -15.25 4.60 11.39
CA PHE A 7 -14.07 5.38 11.74
C PHE A 7 -12.81 4.76 11.16
N GLN A 8 -11.78 5.59 10.98
CA GLN A 8 -10.47 5.15 10.50
C GLN A 8 -9.51 5.01 11.69
N ALA A 9 -9.04 3.79 11.93
CA ALA A 9 -8.02 3.49 12.94
C ALA A 9 -6.85 2.69 12.37
N LYS A 10 -5.72 2.70 13.08
CA LYS A 10 -4.58 1.82 12.79
C LYS A 10 -4.63 0.63 13.73
N ILE A 11 -4.30 -0.54 13.20
CA ILE A 11 -4.08 -1.73 14.03
C ILE A 11 -2.75 -1.55 14.76
N GLN A 12 -2.77 -1.60 16.08
CA GLN A 12 -1.58 -1.55 16.94
C GLN A 12 -1.55 -2.82 17.79
N ASN A 13 -0.49 -3.63 17.68
CA ASN A 13 -0.35 -4.89 18.42
C ASN A 13 -1.55 -5.84 18.26
N GLY A 14 -2.15 -5.89 17.08
CA GLY A 14 -3.34 -6.71 16.81
C GLY A 14 -4.66 -6.14 17.35
N LEU A 15 -4.64 -4.96 17.97
CA LEU A 15 -5.80 -4.30 18.54
C LEU A 15 -6.22 -3.11 17.66
N ILE A 16 -7.53 -2.95 17.48
CA ILE A 16 -8.15 -1.74 16.94
C ILE A 16 -8.72 -0.98 18.14
N GLN A 17 -8.17 0.18 18.45
CA GLN A 17 -8.70 1.02 19.52
C GLN A 17 -9.85 1.88 18.98
N ILE A 18 -10.98 1.86 19.67
CA ILE A 18 -12.10 2.75 19.41
C ILE A 18 -11.69 4.16 19.85
N PRO A 19 -11.75 5.17 18.96
CA PRO A 19 -11.50 6.57 19.30
C PRO A 19 -12.38 7.06 20.45
N ASP A 20 -11.85 7.92 21.32
CA ASP A 20 -12.55 8.41 22.52
C ASP A 20 -13.90 9.08 22.20
N GLU A 21 -14.01 9.72 21.04
CA GLU A 21 -15.25 10.36 20.56
C GLU A 21 -16.44 9.39 20.45
N TYR A 22 -16.19 8.09 20.23
CA TYR A 22 -17.23 7.08 20.05
C TYR A 22 -17.45 6.20 21.29
N LYS A 23 -16.63 6.35 22.34
CA LYS A 23 -16.77 5.56 23.58
C LYS A 23 -18.05 5.87 24.35
N GLN A 24 -18.66 7.03 24.12
CA GLN A 24 -19.95 7.39 24.72
C GLN A 24 -21.14 6.73 24.01
N GLU A 25 -20.96 6.34 22.74
CA GLU A 25 -22.00 5.71 21.91
C GLU A 25 -21.92 4.18 21.93
N LEU A 26 -20.76 3.61 22.26
CA LEU A 26 -20.51 2.18 22.34
C LEU A 26 -20.25 1.80 23.80
N GLY A 27 -21.27 1.23 24.47
CA GLY A 27 -21.16 0.72 25.82
C GLY A 27 -20.37 -0.60 25.87
N GLU A 28 -19.74 -0.87 27.02
CA GLU A 28 -18.94 -2.09 27.22
C GLU A 28 -19.76 -3.40 27.10
N GLU A 29 -21.09 -3.34 27.27
CA GLU A 29 -21.98 -4.50 27.19
C GLU A 29 -22.78 -4.59 25.88
N ASP A 30 -22.51 -3.72 24.90
CA ASP A 30 -23.23 -3.75 23.63
C ASP A 30 -22.73 -4.89 22.72
N ASP A 31 -23.65 -5.71 22.22
CA ASP A 31 -23.37 -6.70 21.18
C ASP A 31 -23.13 -6.00 19.83
N ILE A 32 -21.85 -5.92 19.41
CA ILE A 32 -21.45 -5.24 18.17
C ILE A 32 -21.01 -6.19 17.05
N ARG A 33 -21.28 -5.79 15.80
CA ARG A 33 -20.73 -6.40 14.60
C ARG A 33 -19.66 -5.49 13.99
N VAL A 34 -18.43 -5.98 13.88
CA VAL A 34 -17.30 -5.22 13.31
C VAL A 34 -17.07 -5.58 11.84
N ILE A 35 -16.90 -4.57 10.99
CA ILE A 35 -16.50 -4.71 9.58
C ILE A 35 -15.15 -4.00 9.40
N VAL A 36 -14.12 -4.74 8.98
CA VAL A 36 -12.76 -4.18 8.79
C VAL A 36 -12.45 -4.07 7.31
N LEU A 37 -12.26 -2.83 6.83
CA LEU A 37 -11.83 -2.54 5.46
C LEU A 37 -10.34 -2.15 5.44
N VAL A 38 -9.51 -2.98 4.81
CA VAL A 38 -8.07 -2.73 4.72
C VAL A 38 -7.70 -2.06 3.41
N LYS A 39 -7.19 -0.83 3.47
CA LYS A 39 -6.47 -0.22 2.35
C LYS A 39 -5.07 -0.83 2.30
N LYS A 40 -4.88 -1.89 1.51
CA LYS A 40 -3.54 -2.38 1.19
C LYS A 40 -2.80 -1.26 0.49
N LYS A 41 -1.70 -0.80 1.07
CA LYS A 41 -0.71 -0.05 0.30
C LYS A 41 -0.22 -1.01 -0.77
N SER A 42 -0.70 -0.85 -2.00
CA SER A 42 0.03 -1.40 -3.12
C SER A 42 1.33 -0.63 -3.12
N PHE A 43 2.41 -1.25 -2.64
CA PHE A 43 3.72 -0.81 -3.09
C PHE A 43 3.64 -0.81 -4.62
N PRO A 44 4.03 0.27 -5.31
CA PRO A 44 4.20 0.18 -6.75
C PRO A 44 5.11 -1.03 -6.97
N LYS A 45 4.57 -2.07 -7.62
CA LYS A 45 5.43 -3.13 -8.12
C LYS A 45 6.43 -2.39 -9.01
N LYS A 46 7.73 -2.52 -8.72
CA LYS A 46 8.77 -2.04 -9.64
C LYS A 46 8.39 -2.55 -11.02
N ASP A 47 8.20 -1.64 -11.96
CA ASP A 47 7.89 -2.04 -13.31
C ASP A 47 9.19 -2.52 -14.01
N ILE A 48 9.05 -3.07 -15.20
CA ILE A 48 10.20 -3.57 -15.95
C ILE A 48 11.20 -2.45 -16.28
N ILE A 49 10.74 -1.19 -16.36
CA ILE A 49 11.61 -0.03 -16.64
C ILE A 49 12.43 0.32 -15.40
N ASP A 50 11.83 0.29 -14.21
CA ASP A 50 12.54 0.45 -12.93
C ASP A 50 13.64 -0.61 -12.78
N GLU A 51 13.31 -1.86 -13.08
CA GLU A 51 14.26 -2.99 -12.98
C GLU A 51 15.43 -2.83 -13.95
N LEU A 52 15.15 -2.47 -15.21
CA LEU A 52 16.17 -2.28 -16.24
C LEU A 52 17.03 -1.02 -16.01
N THR A 53 16.47 -0.01 -15.33
CA THR A 53 17.21 1.20 -14.96
C THR A 53 18.24 0.91 -13.87
N GLU A 54 17.87 0.12 -12.87
CA GLU A 54 18.80 -0.32 -11.82
C GLU A 54 19.76 -1.41 -12.29
N ASN A 55 19.30 -2.30 -13.19
CA ASN A 55 20.05 -3.45 -13.70
C ASN A 55 20.00 -3.50 -15.23
N PRO A 56 20.81 -2.69 -15.93
CA PRO A 56 20.80 -2.68 -17.39
C PRO A 56 21.27 -4.03 -17.96
N VAL A 57 20.59 -4.49 -19.00
CA VAL A 57 20.96 -5.71 -19.71
C VAL A 57 22.27 -5.49 -20.46
N GLN A 58 23.27 -6.31 -20.16
CA GLN A 58 24.55 -6.29 -20.88
C GLN A 58 24.38 -7.01 -22.22
N VAL A 59 24.67 -6.29 -23.31
CA VAL A 59 24.66 -6.83 -24.67
C VAL A 59 26.05 -6.72 -25.28
N ASN A 60 26.49 -7.79 -25.96
CA ASN A 60 27.74 -7.78 -26.71
C ASN A 60 27.51 -7.22 -28.13
N GLY A 61 28.53 -6.59 -28.71
CA GLY A 61 28.50 -6.16 -30.12
C GLY A 61 27.79 -4.83 -30.38
N VAL A 62 27.68 -3.96 -29.37
CA VAL A 62 27.22 -2.58 -29.57
C VAL A 62 28.33 -1.73 -30.18
N LEU A 63 28.01 -1.05 -31.28
CA LEU A 63 28.91 -0.07 -31.87
C LEU A 63 28.89 1.21 -31.03
N SER A 64 30.08 1.76 -30.82
CA SER A 64 30.27 3.09 -30.24
C SER A 64 29.64 4.14 -31.14
N ARG A 65 29.32 5.30 -30.57
CA ARG A 65 28.71 6.39 -31.34
C ARG A 65 29.62 6.80 -32.50
N GLU A 66 30.94 6.85 -32.31
CA GLU A 66 31.88 7.15 -33.39
C GLU A 66 31.82 6.11 -34.52
N GLU A 67 31.67 4.83 -34.19
CA GLU A 67 31.62 3.72 -35.16
C GLU A 67 30.35 3.76 -36.04
N ILE A 68 29.27 4.34 -35.53
CA ILE A 68 28.01 4.51 -36.28
C ILE A 68 28.13 5.66 -37.29
N TYR A 69 28.78 6.75 -36.93
CA TYR A 69 28.92 7.95 -37.78
C TYR A 69 30.13 7.91 -38.72
N SER A 70 30.99 6.90 -38.62
CA SER A 70 32.13 6.69 -39.53
C SER A 70 31.77 5.91 -40.80
N ARG A 71 30.49 5.73 -41.12
CA ARG A 71 30.00 5.08 -42.35
C ARG A 71 29.51 6.10 -43.38
#